data_AF-A0AAE3MI78-F1
#
_entry.id   AF-A0AAE3MI78-F1
#
_cell.length_a   1.000
_cell.length_b   1.000
_cell.length_c   1.000
_cell.angle_alpha   90.00
_cell.angle_beta   90.00
_cell.angle_gamma   90.00
#
_symmetry.space_group_name_H-M   'P 1'
#
loop_
_entity.id
_entity.type
_entity.pdbx_description
1 polymer ?
#
loop_
_entity_poly.entity_id
_entity_poly.type
_entity_poly.pdbx_seq_one_letter_code
_entity_poly.pdbx_strand_id
1 'polypeptide(L)'
;MQKTVNINLRGRVFYIDDDAYACLREYLDRLEKYFKNQDEGQEIINDIESRIAELFEEKLANKNAVVTLLMVEDVIAMMGQPEDFEGEPAENNSSEKTYQSKYTTTKKRLYRDMDNRVIAGVCGGIAAYLNTDPVLIRILFAILPFLSFGIVIPVYIILWIVIPAAITTAQKLEMRGENVTIKNIERAIRDEYEDVKERFSKVRESKAYKKGESWWNRLTKRDKNVVVVIAVIVGAVLLANLIQINVWDNGFVTNVDYHPGFFFHIIHFPGIMVLTLILLVIGLIFKAVFKIIIYLIAFMFIALLGLKLIGFIMGSVFMLC
;
A
#
# COMPACT_ATOMS: atom_id res chain seq x y z
N MET A 1 -19.41 38.42 -17.52
CA MET A 1 -18.34 37.91 -16.64
C MET A 1 -18.34 36.40 -16.74
N GLN A 2 -17.20 35.78 -17.00
CA GLN A 2 -17.07 34.32 -16.85
C GLN A 2 -17.16 33.98 -15.37
N LYS A 3 -18.01 33.01 -15.03
CA LYS A 3 -18.18 32.53 -13.66
C LYS A 3 -17.22 31.35 -13.45
N THR A 4 -16.61 31.28 -12.27
CA THR A 4 -15.75 30.16 -11.90
C THR A 4 -16.40 29.36 -10.77
N VAL A 5 -16.38 28.04 -10.88
CA VAL A 5 -16.87 27.08 -9.90
C VAL A 5 -15.69 26.38 -9.26
N ASN A 6 -15.79 26.09 -7.95
CA ASN A 6 -14.81 25.30 -7.24
C ASN A 6 -15.26 23.83 -7.20
N ILE A 7 -14.41 22.91 -7.63
CA ILE A 7 -14.67 21.47 -7.56
C ILE A 7 -13.57 20.73 -6.81
N ASN A 8 -13.92 19.57 -6.26
CA ASN A 8 -12.98 18.66 -5.62
C ASN A 8 -12.92 17.34 -6.40
N LEU A 9 -11.74 16.99 -6.90
CA LEU A 9 -11.45 15.72 -7.54
C LEU A 9 -10.49 14.93 -6.64
N ARG A 10 -11.02 13.94 -5.92
CA ARG A 10 -10.26 13.01 -5.05
C ARG A 10 -9.33 13.71 -4.04
N GLY A 11 -9.80 14.81 -3.44
CA GLY A 11 -9.06 15.58 -2.44
C GLY A 11 -8.23 16.74 -2.99
N ARG A 12 -8.25 16.97 -4.31
CA ARG A 12 -7.62 18.12 -4.96
C ARG A 12 -8.66 19.12 -5.42
N VAL A 13 -8.42 20.39 -5.11
CA VAL A 13 -9.36 21.48 -5.32
C VAL A 13 -8.95 22.24 -6.59
N PHE A 14 -9.90 22.43 -7.51
CA PHE A 14 -9.68 23.12 -8.78
C PHE A 14 -10.70 24.24 -8.98
N TYR A 15 -10.25 25.34 -9.57
CA TYR A 15 -11.12 26.41 -10.06
C TYR A 15 -11.37 26.18 -11.55
N ILE A 16 -12.64 26.08 -11.95
CA ILE A 16 -13.06 25.72 -13.31
C ILE A 16 -14.02 26.79 -13.83
N ASP A 17 -13.95 27.13 -15.12
CA ASP A 17 -14.95 27.97 -15.77
C ASP A 17 -16.33 27.26 -15.82
N ASP A 18 -17.43 28.00 -15.69
CA ASP A 18 -18.79 27.45 -15.60
C ASP A 18 -19.18 26.54 -16.79
N ASP A 19 -18.75 26.88 -18.00
CA ASP A 19 -18.92 26.08 -19.21
C ASP A 19 -18.08 24.80 -19.20
N ALA A 20 -16.82 24.90 -18.76
CA ALA A 20 -15.93 23.77 -18.56
C ALA A 20 -16.44 22.82 -17.46
N TYR A 21 -17.06 23.36 -16.40
CA TYR A 21 -17.69 22.58 -15.34
C TYR A 21 -18.85 21.76 -15.88
N ALA A 22 -19.74 22.38 -16.66
CA ALA A 22 -20.87 21.69 -17.25
C ALA A 22 -20.41 20.51 -18.13
N CYS A 23 -19.40 20.73 -18.98
CA CYS A 23 -18.82 19.69 -19.83
C CYS A 23 -18.20 18.54 -19.03
N LEU A 24 -17.36 18.86 -18.03
CA LEU A 24 -16.74 17.85 -17.17
C LEU A 24 -17.80 17.07 -16.38
N ARG A 25 -18.82 17.76 -15.85
CA ARG A 25 -19.89 17.14 -15.07
C ARG A 25 -20.69 16.14 -15.91
N GLU A 26 -21.07 16.53 -17.12
CA GLU A 26 -21.76 15.64 -18.05
C GLU A 26 -20.93 14.39 -18.36
N TYR A 27 -19.62 14.55 -18.54
CA TYR A 27 -18.71 13.44 -18.75
C TYR A 27 -18.63 12.49 -17.54
N LEU A 28 -18.47 13.04 -16.32
CA LEU A 28 -18.44 12.24 -15.09
C LEU A 28 -19.77 11.52 -14.82
N ASP A 29 -20.90 12.18 -15.07
CA ASP A 29 -22.24 11.58 -14.89
C ASP A 29 -22.45 10.42 -15.90
N ARG A 30 -21.91 10.51 -17.13
CA ARG A 30 -21.90 9.39 -18.09
C ARG A 30 -21.07 8.21 -17.60
N LEU A 31 -19.87 8.48 -17.08
CA LEU A 31 -19.00 7.47 -16.48
C LEU A 31 -19.68 6.77 -15.31
N GLU A 32 -20.29 7.54 -14.41
CA GLU A 32 -21.01 7.00 -13.26
C GLU A 32 -22.16 6.10 -13.71
N LYS A 33 -22.93 6.52 -14.72
CA LYS A 33 -24.02 5.71 -15.29
C LYS A 33 -23.52 4.41 -15.92
N TYR A 34 -22.39 4.44 -16.62
CA TYR A 34 -21.78 3.27 -17.26
C TYR A 34 -21.30 2.25 -16.23
N PHE A 35 -20.57 2.70 -15.20
CA PHE A 35 -19.97 1.83 -14.19
C PHE A 35 -20.89 1.48 -13.03
N LYS A 36 -22.08 2.08 -12.91
CA LYS A 36 -23.03 1.89 -11.79
C LYS A 36 -23.34 0.43 -11.45
N ASN A 37 -23.45 -0.42 -12.46
CA ASN A 37 -23.84 -1.82 -12.33
C ASN A 37 -22.66 -2.79 -12.49
N GLN A 38 -21.45 -2.28 -12.67
CA GLN A 38 -20.26 -3.12 -12.76
C GLN A 38 -19.71 -3.38 -11.36
N ASP A 39 -19.23 -4.61 -11.16
CA ASP A 39 -18.38 -4.92 -10.02
C ASP A 39 -17.15 -3.98 -10.03
N GLU A 40 -16.75 -3.48 -8.86
CA GLU A 40 -15.69 -2.48 -8.69
C GLU A 40 -15.89 -1.13 -9.42
N GLY A 41 -17.08 -0.84 -9.97
CA GLY A 41 -17.35 0.38 -10.74
C GLY A 41 -16.99 1.68 -10.01
N GLN A 42 -17.19 1.74 -8.71
CA GLN A 42 -16.82 2.90 -7.89
C GLN A 42 -15.29 3.10 -7.80
N GLU A 43 -14.51 2.02 -7.75
CA GLU A 43 -13.04 2.11 -7.73
C GLU A 43 -12.51 2.61 -9.07
N ILE A 44 -13.11 2.13 -10.17
CA ILE A 44 -12.79 2.57 -11.52
C ILE A 44 -13.03 4.08 -11.68
N ILE A 45 -14.20 4.58 -11.29
CA ILE A 45 -14.52 6.02 -11.32
C ILE A 45 -13.53 6.81 -10.48
N ASN A 46 -13.26 6.35 -9.25
CA ASN A 46 -12.34 7.01 -8.34
C ASN A 46 -10.92 7.17 -8.93
N ASP A 47 -10.42 6.17 -9.65
CA ASP A 47 -9.10 6.23 -10.28
C ASP A 47 -9.10 7.06 -11.57
N ILE A 48 -10.21 7.06 -12.32
CA ILE A 48 -10.43 7.97 -13.46
C ILE A 48 -10.41 9.43 -12.98
N GLU A 49 -11.15 9.78 -11.93
CA GLU A 49 -11.13 11.12 -11.34
C GLU A 49 -9.73 11.51 -10.83
N SER A 50 -9.01 10.54 -10.25
CA SER A 50 -7.64 10.76 -9.78
C SER A 50 -6.72 11.09 -10.96
N ARG A 51 -6.91 10.42 -12.10
CA ARG A 51 -6.15 10.71 -13.32
C ARG A 51 -6.52 12.06 -13.93
N ILE A 52 -7.81 12.39 -14.01
CA ILE A 52 -8.29 13.68 -14.51
C ILE A 52 -7.66 14.83 -13.71
N ALA A 53 -7.63 14.71 -12.39
CA ALA A 53 -7.00 15.70 -11.52
C ALA A 53 -5.48 15.81 -11.75
N GLU A 54 -4.76 14.70 -11.96
CA GLU A 54 -3.34 14.73 -12.32
C GLU A 54 -3.10 15.43 -13.66
N LEU A 55 -3.95 15.21 -14.66
CA LEU A 55 -3.85 15.85 -15.97
C LEU A 55 -4.13 17.36 -15.91
N PHE A 56 -5.09 17.78 -15.08
CA PHE A 56 -5.30 19.20 -14.80
C PHE A 56 -4.07 19.81 -14.10
N GLU A 57 -3.50 19.14 -13.10
CA GLU A 57 -2.26 19.62 -12.45
C GLU A 57 -1.09 19.75 -13.44
N GLU A 58 -0.96 18.84 -14.41
CA GLU A 58 0.09 18.90 -15.44
C GLU A 58 -0.12 20.05 -16.44
N LYS A 59 -1.37 20.32 -16.83
CA LYS A 59 -1.71 21.42 -17.75
C LYS A 59 -1.70 22.79 -17.06
N LEU A 60 -1.90 22.85 -15.75
CA LEU A 60 -1.88 24.09 -14.97
C LEU A 60 -0.44 24.51 -14.66
N ALA A 61 0.09 25.46 -15.43
CA ALA A 61 1.43 26.03 -15.18
C ALA A 61 1.57 26.69 -13.80
N ASN A 62 0.46 27.18 -13.22
CA ASN A 62 0.38 27.77 -11.89
C ASN A 62 -0.79 27.16 -11.10
N LYS A 63 -0.61 26.92 -9.79
CA LYS A 63 -1.63 26.32 -8.91
C LYS A 63 -2.94 27.13 -8.77
N ASN A 64 -2.94 28.40 -9.18
CA ASN A 64 -4.12 29.28 -9.13
C ASN A 64 -4.74 29.53 -10.51
N ALA A 65 -4.25 28.86 -11.56
CA ALA A 65 -4.84 28.99 -12.88
C ALA A 65 -6.22 28.30 -12.91
N VAL A 66 -7.12 28.88 -13.69
CA VAL A 66 -8.47 28.35 -13.89
C VAL A 66 -8.42 27.32 -15.02
N VAL A 67 -9.08 26.19 -14.81
CA VAL A 67 -9.24 25.16 -15.83
C VAL A 67 -10.31 25.61 -16.82
N THR A 68 -9.89 25.76 -18.08
CA THR A 68 -10.73 26.25 -19.17
C THR A 68 -11.39 25.10 -19.93
N LEU A 69 -12.39 25.41 -20.75
CA LEU A 69 -13.12 24.41 -21.55
C LEU A 69 -12.18 23.58 -22.43
N LEU A 70 -11.22 24.23 -23.10
CA LEU A 70 -10.23 23.54 -23.94
C LEU A 70 -9.40 22.51 -23.15
N MET A 71 -9.06 22.80 -21.89
CA MET A 71 -8.32 21.85 -21.05
C MET A 71 -9.18 20.63 -20.71
N VAL A 72 -10.47 20.84 -20.45
CA VAL A 72 -11.42 19.74 -20.17
C VAL A 72 -11.60 18.88 -21.41
N GLU A 73 -11.82 19.47 -22.58
CA GLU A 73 -11.96 18.76 -23.85
C GLU A 73 -10.71 17.94 -24.18
N ASP A 74 -9.51 18.51 -24.00
CA ASP A 74 -8.24 17.79 -24.18
C ASP A 74 -8.13 16.57 -23.24
N VAL A 75 -8.50 16.73 -21.97
CA VAL A 75 -8.43 15.65 -20.98
C VAL A 75 -9.43 14.55 -21.29
N ILE A 76 -10.67 14.91 -21.65
CA ILE A 76 -11.69 13.94 -22.09
C ILE A 76 -11.21 13.18 -23.32
N ALA A 77 -10.61 13.86 -24.30
CA ALA A 77 -10.06 13.23 -25.49
C ALA A 77 -8.91 12.25 -25.19
N MET A 78 -8.07 12.54 -24.19
CA MET A 78 -7.01 11.63 -23.73
C MET A 78 -7.57 10.41 -22.99
N MET A 79 -8.61 10.60 -22.17
CA MET A 79 -9.22 9.53 -21.36
C MET A 79 -10.11 8.59 -22.20
N GLY A 80 -10.76 9.13 -23.24
CA GLY A 80 -11.74 8.46 -24.09
C GLY A 80 -13.17 8.55 -23.54
N GLN A 81 -14.16 8.00 -24.28
CA GLN A 81 -15.55 7.91 -23.81
C GLN A 81 -15.97 6.45 -23.56
N PRO A 82 -16.79 6.17 -22.55
CA PRO A 82 -17.26 4.81 -22.23
C PRO A 82 -17.85 4.06 -23.43
N GLU A 83 -18.57 4.78 -24.28
CA GLU A 83 -19.26 4.23 -25.45
C GLU A 83 -18.30 3.80 -26.58
N ASP A 84 -17.08 4.35 -26.61
CA ASP A 84 -16.06 3.99 -27.61
C ASP A 84 -15.46 2.60 -27.38
N PHE A 85 -15.72 1.99 -26.22
CA PHE A 85 -15.10 0.73 -25.82
C PHE A 85 -16.02 -0.49 -26.03
N GLU A 86 -17.33 -0.28 -26.20
CA GLU A 86 -18.29 -1.33 -26.52
C GLU A 86 -18.29 -1.64 -28.02
N GLY A 87 -17.27 -2.39 -28.48
CA GLY A 87 -17.17 -2.79 -29.88
C GLY A 87 -15.82 -3.34 -30.33
N GLU A 88 -14.77 -3.17 -29.52
CA GLU A 88 -13.47 -3.76 -29.80
C GLU A 88 -13.27 -5.02 -28.96
N PRO A 89 -13.18 -6.22 -29.57
CA PRO A 89 -12.76 -7.40 -28.84
C PRO A 89 -11.37 -7.14 -28.24
N ALA A 90 -11.19 -7.57 -27.00
CA ALA A 90 -9.90 -7.56 -26.31
C ALA A 90 -8.95 -8.55 -26.99
N GLU A 91 -8.41 -8.18 -28.15
CA GLU A 91 -7.31 -8.91 -28.77
C GLU A 91 -5.98 -8.41 -28.21
N ASN A 92 -5.34 -9.31 -27.47
CA ASN A 92 -3.89 -9.35 -27.31
C ASN A 92 -3.25 -9.27 -28.69
N ASN A 93 -2.71 -8.11 -29.06
CA ASN A 93 -1.57 -8.02 -29.97
C ASN A 93 -0.86 -6.68 -29.77
N SER A 94 0.40 -6.76 -29.39
CA SER A 94 1.43 -5.72 -29.49
C SER A 94 1.78 -5.41 -30.96
N SER A 95 0.76 -5.27 -31.81
CA SER A 95 0.93 -4.99 -33.24
C SER A 95 0.20 -3.72 -33.57
N GLU A 96 1.01 -2.71 -33.89
CA GLU A 96 0.65 -1.41 -34.44
C GLU A 96 -0.54 -1.49 -35.40
N LYS A 97 -1.69 -0.97 -34.98
CA LYS A 97 -2.62 -0.34 -35.90
C LYS A 97 -2.44 1.17 -35.78
N THR A 98 -1.83 1.73 -36.81
CA THR A 98 -1.66 3.17 -37.04
C THR A 98 -3.02 3.83 -37.15
N TYR A 99 -3.61 4.14 -36.00
CA TYR A 99 -4.35 5.38 -35.86
C TYR A 99 -3.28 6.46 -35.70
N GLN A 100 -3.12 7.32 -36.71
CA GLN A 100 -2.36 8.55 -36.56
C GLN A 100 -3.11 9.45 -35.58
N SER A 101 -3.07 9.10 -34.30
CA SER A 101 -3.30 10.08 -33.27
C SER A 101 -1.97 10.64 -32.84
N LYS A 102 -1.90 11.97 -32.92
CA LYS A 102 -0.89 12.81 -32.32
C LYS A 102 -1.09 12.81 -30.79
N TYR A 103 -1.06 11.63 -30.16
CA TYR A 103 -1.03 11.51 -28.71
C TYR A 103 0.42 11.32 -28.27
N THR A 104 0.85 12.25 -27.43
CA THR A 104 2.10 12.25 -26.68
C THR A 104 2.42 10.86 -26.16
N THR A 105 3.62 10.36 -26.44
CA THR A 105 4.20 9.21 -25.75
C THR A 105 4.08 9.45 -24.24
N THR A 106 3.21 8.67 -23.57
CA THR A 106 3.05 8.74 -22.12
C THR A 106 4.43 8.55 -21.50
N LYS A 107 4.97 9.60 -20.87
CA LYS A 107 6.32 9.57 -20.30
C LYS A 107 6.31 8.59 -19.15
N LYS A 108 6.97 7.44 -19.30
CA LYS A 108 7.19 6.50 -18.20
C LYS A 108 7.73 7.25 -17.00
N ARG A 109 7.08 7.08 -15.85
CA ARG A 109 7.52 7.66 -14.58
C ARG A 109 7.94 6.52 -13.66
N LEU A 110 9.02 6.74 -12.91
CA LEU A 110 9.51 5.76 -11.96
C LEU A 110 8.71 5.87 -10.67
N TYR A 111 8.01 4.79 -10.34
CA TYR A 111 7.28 4.63 -9.08
C TYR A 111 7.82 3.41 -8.34
N ARG A 112 7.68 3.37 -7.01
CA ARG A 112 7.90 2.14 -6.24
C ARG A 112 6.65 1.27 -6.33
N ASP A 113 6.86 -0.01 -6.65
CA ASP A 113 5.80 -1.00 -6.82
C ASP A 113 5.40 -1.59 -5.45
N MET A 114 4.14 -1.38 -5.06
CA MET A 114 3.59 -1.87 -3.78
C MET A 114 3.13 -3.32 -3.85
N ASP A 115 2.73 -3.79 -5.02
CA ASP A 115 2.11 -5.11 -5.19
C ASP A 115 3.18 -6.21 -5.13
N ASN A 116 4.39 -5.91 -5.62
CA ASN A 116 5.53 -6.82 -5.61
C ASN A 116 6.62 -6.43 -4.57
N ARG A 117 6.20 -5.98 -3.38
CA ARG A 117 7.10 -5.53 -2.30
C ARG A 117 7.70 -6.72 -1.52
N VAL A 118 9.03 -6.71 -1.35
CA VAL A 118 9.73 -7.60 -0.40
C VAL A 118 10.20 -6.82 0.83
N ILE A 119 10.82 -5.65 0.61
CA ILE A 119 11.26 -4.74 1.68
C ILE A 119 10.52 -3.40 1.55
N ALA A 120 10.74 -2.70 0.44
CA ALA A 120 10.23 -1.33 0.23
C ALA A 120 9.62 -1.06 -1.17
N GLY A 121 9.56 -2.07 -2.05
CA GLY A 121 9.01 -1.94 -3.40
C GLY A 121 9.93 -1.25 -4.42
N VAL A 122 11.11 -0.79 -4.02
CA VAL A 122 12.07 -0.09 -4.89
C VAL A 122 12.55 -0.97 -6.05
N CYS A 123 12.95 -2.22 -5.77
CA CYS A 123 13.42 -3.14 -6.82
C CYS A 123 12.31 -3.48 -7.83
N GLY A 124 11.06 -3.63 -7.36
CA GLY A 124 9.91 -3.90 -8.23
C GLY A 124 9.60 -2.70 -9.12
N GLY A 125 9.66 -1.49 -8.55
CA GLY A 125 9.47 -0.25 -9.29
C GLY A 125 10.49 -0.02 -10.41
N ILE A 126 11.78 -0.20 -10.10
CA ILE A 126 12.86 -0.10 -11.11
C ILE A 126 12.67 -1.17 -12.21
N ALA A 127 12.24 -2.37 -11.83
CA ALA A 127 12.03 -3.47 -12.75
C ALA A 127 10.87 -3.21 -13.72
N ALA A 128 9.75 -2.69 -13.20
CA ALA A 128 8.62 -2.27 -14.02
C ALA A 128 9.01 -1.16 -15.00
N TYR A 129 9.74 -0.15 -14.52
CA TYR A 129 10.21 0.95 -15.37
C TYR A 129 11.12 0.46 -16.52
N LEU A 130 12.06 -0.44 -16.21
CA LEU A 130 13.00 -1.04 -17.16
C LEU A 130 12.43 -2.23 -17.96
N ASN A 131 11.16 -2.60 -17.78
CA ASN A 131 10.57 -3.81 -18.38
C ASN A 131 11.43 -5.07 -18.19
N THR A 132 12.01 -5.24 -17.00
CA THR A 132 12.90 -6.37 -16.64
C THR A 132 12.30 -7.16 -15.46
N ASP A 133 12.71 -8.41 -15.27
CA ASP A 133 12.27 -9.21 -14.12
C ASP A 133 12.72 -8.60 -12.77
N PRO A 134 11.81 -8.32 -11.83
CA PRO A 134 12.13 -7.87 -10.46
C PRO A 134 13.13 -8.76 -9.73
N VAL A 135 13.17 -10.06 -10.03
CA VAL A 135 14.12 -11.01 -9.41
C VAL A 135 15.55 -10.64 -9.77
N LEU A 136 15.83 -10.24 -11.02
CA LEU A 136 17.17 -9.83 -11.45
C LEU A 136 17.64 -8.60 -10.68
N ILE A 137 16.76 -7.61 -10.52
CA ILE A 137 17.09 -6.40 -9.75
C ILE A 137 17.29 -6.72 -8.27
N ARG A 138 16.52 -7.65 -7.69
CA ARG A 138 16.72 -8.11 -6.31
C ARG A 138 18.07 -8.79 -6.14
N ILE A 139 18.46 -9.69 -7.04
CA ILE A 139 19.76 -10.38 -7.00
C ILE A 139 20.89 -9.36 -7.13
N LEU A 140 20.76 -8.40 -8.03
CA LEU A 140 21.73 -7.32 -8.21
C LEU A 140 21.93 -6.54 -6.91
N PHE A 141 20.86 -6.05 -6.29
CA PHE A 141 20.92 -5.33 -5.01
C PHE A 141 21.34 -6.19 -3.82
N ALA A 142 21.21 -7.52 -3.91
CA ALA A 142 21.70 -8.44 -2.89
C ALA A 142 23.22 -8.66 -2.98
N ILE A 143 23.80 -8.71 -4.19
CA ILE A 143 25.23 -8.99 -4.41
C ILE A 143 26.07 -7.72 -4.30
N LEU A 144 25.59 -6.59 -4.81
CA LEU A 144 26.31 -5.31 -4.87
C LEU A 144 26.86 -4.82 -3.52
N PRO A 145 26.17 -4.96 -2.37
CA PRO A 145 26.70 -4.59 -1.06
C PRO A 145 28.02 -5.28 -0.71
N PHE A 146 28.20 -6.54 -1.13
CA PHE A 146 29.42 -7.32 -0.88
C PHE A 146 30.60 -6.85 -1.74
N LEU A 147 30.34 -6.29 -2.92
CA LEU A 147 31.38 -5.80 -3.83
C LEU A 147 31.72 -4.31 -3.59
N SER A 148 30.78 -3.53 -3.04
CA SER A 148 30.89 -2.07 -2.88
C SER A 148 31.08 -1.62 -1.42
N PHE A 149 31.62 -2.47 -0.54
CA PHE A 149 31.82 -2.17 0.90
C PHE A 149 30.56 -1.61 1.61
N GLY A 150 29.37 -2.08 1.23
CA GLY A 150 28.12 -1.68 1.86
C GLY A 150 27.52 -0.33 1.42
N ILE A 151 28.15 0.42 0.49
CA ILE A 151 27.65 1.73 -0.01
C ILE A 151 26.25 1.63 -0.65
N VAL A 152 25.90 0.45 -1.16
CA VAL A 152 24.62 0.21 -1.84
C VAL A 152 23.42 0.25 -0.88
N ILE A 153 23.66 -0.03 0.41
CA ILE A 153 22.64 -0.02 1.45
C ILE A 153 22.06 1.40 1.67
N PRO A 154 22.87 2.44 1.95
CA PRO A 154 22.35 3.80 2.07
C PRO A 154 21.74 4.33 0.76
N VAL A 155 22.27 3.93 -0.41
CA VAL A 155 21.67 4.29 -1.71
C VAL A 155 20.25 3.74 -1.83
N TYR A 156 20.01 2.49 -1.42
CA TYR A 156 18.68 1.90 -1.40
C TYR A 156 17.71 2.68 -0.48
N ILE A 157 18.19 3.12 0.69
CA ILE A 157 17.40 3.92 1.63
C ILE A 157 17.04 5.29 1.02
N ILE A 158 17.99 5.95 0.34
CA ILE A 158 17.74 7.22 -0.35
C ILE A 158 16.70 7.02 -1.46
N LEU A 159 16.85 5.99 -2.30
CA LEU A 159 15.88 5.66 -3.35
C LEU A 159 14.49 5.39 -2.78
N TRP A 160 14.40 4.73 -1.63
CA TRP A 160 13.13 4.48 -0.98
C TRP A 160 12.42 5.77 -0.53
N ILE A 161 13.18 6.77 -0.05
CA ILE A 161 12.63 8.06 0.39
C ILE A 161 12.24 8.93 -0.83
N VAL A 162 13.06 8.93 -1.88
CA VAL A 162 12.89 9.81 -3.04
C VAL A 162 11.81 9.32 -4.00
N ILE A 163 11.67 8.00 -4.20
CA ILE A 163 10.75 7.44 -5.19
C ILE A 163 9.33 7.32 -4.60
N PRO A 164 8.32 7.98 -5.20
CA PRO A 164 6.93 7.91 -4.73
C PRO A 164 6.32 6.54 -5.01
N ALA A 165 5.35 6.11 -4.17
CA ALA A 165 4.58 4.89 -4.45
C ALA A 165 3.54 5.12 -5.53
N ALA A 166 3.36 4.09 -6.37
CA ALA A 166 2.17 3.96 -7.18
C ALA A 166 1.02 3.51 -6.27
N ILE A 167 0.13 4.43 -5.96
CA ILE A 167 -1.06 4.18 -5.11
C ILE A 167 -2.29 3.99 -5.99
N THR A 168 -2.40 4.75 -7.08
CA THR A 168 -3.53 4.66 -8.02
C THR A 168 -3.23 3.69 -9.16
N THR A 169 -4.26 3.08 -9.74
CA THR A 169 -4.15 2.20 -10.91
C THR A 169 -3.56 2.96 -12.10
N ALA A 170 -3.90 4.24 -12.24
CA ALA A 170 -3.30 5.14 -13.22
C ALA A 170 -1.76 5.19 -13.10
N GLN A 171 -1.22 5.38 -11.89
CA GLN A 171 0.24 5.38 -11.66
C GLN A 171 0.85 4.00 -11.91
N LYS A 172 0.11 2.92 -11.63
CA LYS A 172 0.54 1.55 -11.97
C LYS A 172 0.62 1.32 -13.49
N LEU A 173 -0.28 1.91 -14.27
CA LEU A 173 -0.22 1.88 -15.73
C LEU A 173 0.95 2.73 -16.25
N GLU A 174 1.17 3.92 -15.70
CA GLU A 174 2.29 4.79 -16.07
C GLU A 174 3.66 4.13 -15.84
N MET A 175 3.83 3.40 -14.72
CA MET A 175 5.11 2.73 -14.44
C MET A 175 5.41 1.62 -15.46
N ARG A 176 4.37 0.94 -15.95
CA ARG A 176 4.46 -0.10 -17.00
C ARG A 176 4.61 0.50 -18.40
N GLY A 177 4.35 1.80 -18.55
CA GLY A 177 4.33 2.50 -19.84
C GLY A 177 3.07 2.23 -20.65
N GLU A 178 2.00 1.82 -20.00
CA GLU A 178 0.67 1.71 -20.61
C GLU A 178 0.01 3.09 -20.65
N ASN A 179 -0.82 3.33 -21.67
CA ASN A 179 -1.58 4.57 -21.75
C ASN A 179 -2.68 4.58 -20.69
N VAL A 180 -2.79 5.68 -19.95
CA VAL A 180 -3.79 5.83 -18.88
C VAL A 180 -5.13 6.25 -19.48
N THR A 181 -5.83 5.31 -20.09
CA THR A 181 -7.18 5.47 -20.64
C THR A 181 -8.19 4.75 -19.76
N ILE A 182 -9.48 5.05 -19.91
CA ILE A 182 -10.56 4.38 -19.16
C ILE A 182 -10.48 2.86 -19.30
N LYS A 183 -10.35 2.34 -20.53
CA LYS A 183 -10.26 0.90 -20.82
C LYS A 183 -9.11 0.21 -20.10
N ASN A 184 -7.94 0.85 -20.05
CA ASN A 184 -6.78 0.28 -19.38
C ASN A 184 -6.90 0.35 -17.85
N ILE A 185 -7.50 1.41 -17.30
CA ILE A 185 -7.82 1.51 -15.87
C ILE A 185 -8.83 0.43 -15.47
N GLU A 186 -9.91 0.26 -16.25
CA GLU A 186 -10.92 -0.77 -16.03
C GLU A 186 -10.28 -2.16 -16.03
N ARG A 187 -9.49 -2.48 -17.07
CA ARG A 187 -8.80 -3.77 -17.19
C ARG A 187 -7.91 -4.03 -15.98
N ALA A 188 -7.09 -3.05 -15.58
CA ALA A 188 -6.14 -3.24 -14.49
C ALA A 188 -6.83 -3.45 -13.13
N ILE A 189 -7.95 -2.76 -12.85
CA ILE A 189 -8.72 -2.98 -11.62
C ILE A 189 -9.39 -4.35 -11.65
N ARG A 190 -10.01 -4.74 -12.78
CA ARG A 190 -10.66 -6.04 -12.93
C ARG A 190 -9.67 -7.19 -12.73
N ASP A 191 -8.47 -7.07 -13.32
CA ASP A 191 -7.40 -8.06 -13.16
C ASP A 191 -6.92 -8.15 -11.71
N GLU A 192 -6.76 -7.01 -11.02
CA GLU A 192 -6.36 -6.96 -9.61
C GLU A 192 -7.43 -7.59 -8.70
N TYR A 193 -8.70 -7.30 -8.95
CA TYR A 193 -9.81 -7.88 -8.21
C TYR A 193 -9.91 -9.40 -8.39
N GLU A 194 -9.81 -9.90 -9.62
CA GLU A 194 -9.90 -11.34 -9.88
C GLU A 194 -8.72 -12.11 -9.28
N ASP A 195 -7.47 -11.60 -9.33
CA ASP A 195 -6.33 -12.23 -8.63
C ASP A 195 -6.54 -12.25 -7.12
N VAL A 196 -7.01 -11.15 -6.53
CA VAL A 196 -7.30 -11.07 -5.09
C VAL A 196 -8.40 -12.07 -4.72
N LYS A 197 -9.50 -12.11 -5.47
CA LYS A 197 -10.63 -13.05 -5.29
C LYS A 197 -10.19 -14.51 -5.43
N GLU A 198 -9.33 -14.83 -6.40
CA GLU A 198 -8.77 -16.17 -6.58
C GLU A 198 -7.86 -16.55 -5.40
N ARG A 199 -7.00 -15.65 -4.92
CA ARG A 199 -6.17 -15.90 -3.74
C ARG A 199 -7.03 -16.10 -2.49
N PHE A 200 -8.06 -15.28 -2.29
CA PHE A 200 -9.00 -15.44 -1.19
C PHE A 200 -9.79 -16.74 -1.26
N SER A 201 -10.23 -17.15 -2.46
CA SER A 201 -10.94 -18.42 -2.64
C SER A 201 -10.03 -19.60 -2.34
N LYS A 202 -8.78 -19.60 -2.82
CA LYS A 202 -7.76 -20.62 -2.48
C LYS A 202 -7.51 -20.69 -0.97
N VAL A 203 -7.38 -19.55 -0.28
CA VAL A 203 -7.21 -19.50 1.18
C VAL A 203 -8.43 -20.06 1.89
N ARG A 204 -9.64 -19.66 1.48
CA ARG A 204 -10.91 -20.14 2.04
C ARG A 204 -11.11 -21.64 1.82
N GLU A 205 -10.65 -22.16 0.69
CA GLU A 205 -10.73 -23.57 0.36
C GLU A 205 -9.68 -24.44 1.08
N SER A 206 -8.63 -23.83 1.61
CA SER A 206 -7.57 -24.54 2.31
C SER A 206 -8.11 -25.35 3.49
N LYS A 207 -7.55 -26.56 3.68
CA LYS A 207 -7.94 -27.47 4.77
C LYS A 207 -7.78 -26.80 6.14
N ALA A 208 -6.79 -25.93 6.31
CA ALA A 208 -6.56 -25.17 7.53
C ALA A 208 -7.70 -24.18 7.81
N TYR A 209 -8.14 -23.42 6.80
CA TYR A 209 -9.25 -22.49 6.94
C TYR A 209 -10.57 -23.22 7.26
N LYS A 210 -10.92 -24.24 6.47
CA LYS A 210 -12.13 -25.06 6.70
C LYS A 210 -12.13 -25.74 8.08
N LYS A 211 -10.96 -26.18 8.57
CA LYS A 211 -10.81 -26.76 9.92
C LYS A 211 -11.01 -25.70 11.02
N GLY A 212 -10.49 -24.49 10.84
CA GLY A 212 -10.71 -23.37 11.76
C GLY A 212 -12.16 -22.89 11.77
N GLU A 213 -12.76 -22.71 10.59
CA GLU A 213 -14.16 -22.29 10.41
C GLU A 213 -15.13 -23.31 11.01
N SER A 214 -14.92 -24.60 10.76
CA SER A 214 -15.76 -25.66 11.34
C SER A 214 -15.61 -25.76 12.87
N TRP A 215 -14.42 -25.51 13.42
CA TRP A 215 -14.22 -25.41 14.86
C TRP A 215 -14.96 -24.20 15.46
N TRP A 216 -14.87 -23.03 14.82
CA TRP A 216 -15.56 -21.81 15.26
C TRP A 216 -17.08 -21.95 15.19
N ASN A 217 -17.60 -22.61 14.16
CA ASN A 217 -19.04 -22.78 13.96
C ASN A 217 -19.68 -23.81 14.89
N ARG A 218 -18.89 -24.68 15.53
CA ARG A 218 -19.37 -25.60 16.58
C ARG A 218 -19.64 -24.92 17.92
N LEU A 219 -19.14 -23.70 18.13
CA LEU A 219 -19.32 -22.96 19.37
C LEU A 219 -20.70 -22.30 19.43
N THR A 220 -21.40 -22.41 20.55
CA THR A 220 -22.67 -21.69 20.76
C THR A 220 -22.41 -20.19 20.90
N LYS A 221 -23.46 -19.36 20.78
CA LYS A 221 -23.33 -17.89 20.95
C LYS A 221 -22.69 -17.50 22.28
N ARG A 222 -23.00 -18.24 23.36
CA ARG A 222 -22.41 -18.04 24.69
C ARG A 222 -20.92 -18.35 24.68
N ASP A 223 -20.53 -19.46 24.06
CA ASP A 223 -19.11 -19.89 24.01
C ASP A 223 -18.27 -18.96 23.14
N LYS A 224 -18.82 -18.47 22.01
CA LYS A 224 -18.17 -17.46 21.16
C LYS A 224 -17.90 -16.17 21.92
N ASN A 225 -18.86 -15.67 22.68
CA ASN A 225 -18.68 -14.48 23.52
C ASN A 225 -17.61 -14.71 24.59
N VAL A 226 -17.58 -15.88 25.22
CA VAL A 226 -16.54 -16.24 26.20
C VAL A 226 -15.15 -16.28 25.54
N VAL A 227 -15.01 -16.87 24.36
CA VAL A 227 -13.73 -16.91 23.63
C VAL A 227 -13.25 -15.50 23.24
N VAL A 228 -14.15 -14.63 22.79
CA VAL A 228 -13.82 -13.22 22.50
C VAL A 228 -13.39 -12.49 23.77
N VAL A 229 -14.09 -12.67 24.90
CA VAL A 229 -13.71 -12.06 26.18
C VAL A 229 -12.34 -12.57 26.65
N ILE A 230 -12.07 -13.87 26.55
CA ILE A 230 -10.76 -14.45 26.87
C ILE A 230 -9.68 -13.87 25.96
N ALA A 231 -9.91 -13.78 24.65
CA ALA A 231 -8.96 -13.21 23.72
C ALA A 231 -8.65 -11.74 24.03
N VAL A 232 -9.65 -10.95 24.41
CA VAL A 232 -9.48 -9.55 24.84
C VAL A 232 -8.71 -9.47 26.16
N ILE A 233 -8.98 -10.34 27.13
CA ILE A 233 -8.25 -10.39 28.41
C ILE A 233 -6.79 -10.80 28.17
N VAL A 234 -6.53 -11.82 27.35
CA VAL A 234 -5.18 -12.25 26.98
C VAL A 234 -4.45 -11.13 26.24
N GLY A 235 -5.12 -10.47 25.30
CA GLY A 235 -4.60 -9.29 24.61
C GLY A 235 -4.24 -8.16 25.59
N ALA A 236 -5.12 -7.86 26.54
CA ALA A 236 -4.90 -6.86 27.58
C ALA A 236 -3.76 -7.24 28.54
N VAL A 237 -3.62 -8.51 28.90
CA VAL A 237 -2.53 -9.04 29.73
C VAL A 237 -1.20 -8.99 28.97
N LEU A 238 -1.17 -9.35 27.68
CA LEU A 238 0.01 -9.22 26.82
C LEU A 238 0.41 -7.75 26.66
N LEU A 239 -0.56 -6.85 26.47
CA LEU A 239 -0.33 -5.41 26.42
C LEU A 239 0.13 -4.84 27.77
N ALA A 240 -0.42 -5.30 28.90
CA ALA A 240 0.02 -4.89 30.24
C ALA A 240 1.46 -5.36 30.54
N ASN A 241 1.84 -6.55 30.07
CA ASN A 241 3.23 -7.03 30.10
C ASN A 241 4.14 -6.19 29.19
N LEU A 242 3.61 -5.66 28.09
CA LEU A 242 4.31 -4.72 27.20
C LEU A 242 4.53 -3.34 27.85
N ILE A 243 3.59 -2.93 28.72
CA ILE A 243 3.56 -1.63 29.42
C ILE A 243 4.31 -1.66 30.76
N GLN A 244 4.85 -2.81 31.20
CA GLN A 244 5.73 -2.91 32.38
C GLN A 244 7.00 -2.04 32.19
N ILE A 245 6.87 -0.73 32.43
CA ILE A 245 7.87 0.08 33.09
C ILE A 245 8.14 -0.66 34.41
N ASN A 246 9.41 -0.94 34.66
CA ASN A 246 9.95 -1.59 35.86
C ASN A 246 9.22 -1.18 37.15
N VAL A 247 8.16 -1.90 37.54
CA VAL A 247 7.56 -1.79 38.87
C VAL A 247 7.64 -3.13 39.62
N TRP A 248 8.04 -4.20 38.93
CA TRP A 248 8.33 -5.48 39.57
C TRP A 248 9.66 -6.08 39.14
N ASP A 249 10.73 -5.28 39.26
CA ASP A 249 12.09 -5.81 39.23
C ASP A 249 12.45 -6.46 40.59
N ASN A 250 11.62 -7.41 41.05
CA ASN A 250 11.93 -8.31 42.15
C ASN A 250 10.96 -9.52 42.11
N GLY A 251 11.29 -10.56 41.32
CA GLY A 251 11.04 -11.92 41.82
C GLY A 251 10.19 -12.91 41.02
N PHE A 252 9.90 -12.74 39.72
CA PHE A 252 9.25 -13.83 38.95
C PHE A 252 9.97 -14.30 37.68
N VAL A 253 10.92 -13.54 37.13
CA VAL A 253 11.72 -13.95 35.94
C VAL A 253 13.23 -13.88 36.19
N THR A 254 13.66 -13.65 37.43
CA THR A 254 15.09 -13.71 37.83
C THR A 254 15.48 -15.00 38.56
N ASN A 255 14.53 -15.91 38.83
CA ASN A 255 14.84 -17.24 39.38
C ASN A 255 15.00 -18.31 38.27
N VAL A 256 15.52 -17.91 37.11
CA VAL A 256 16.62 -18.72 36.57
C VAL A 256 17.84 -18.10 37.20
N ASP A 257 18.20 -18.59 38.39
CA ASP A 257 19.52 -18.32 38.96
C ASP A 257 20.52 -18.74 37.88
N TYR A 258 21.05 -17.77 37.14
CA TYR A 258 22.30 -17.93 36.42
C TYR A 258 23.36 -18.03 37.52
N HIS A 259 23.39 -19.17 38.20
CA HIS A 259 24.35 -19.49 39.22
C HIS A 259 25.70 -19.41 38.50
N PRO A 260 26.58 -18.46 38.85
CA PRO A 260 27.86 -18.31 38.15
C PRO A 260 28.61 -19.64 38.12
N GLY A 261 28.44 -20.44 39.19
CA GLY A 261 28.97 -21.81 39.32
C GLY A 261 28.50 -22.84 38.29
N PHE A 262 27.30 -22.73 37.69
CA PHE A 262 26.85 -23.69 36.67
C PHE A 262 27.64 -23.52 35.36
N PHE A 263 28.07 -22.29 35.08
CA PHE A 263 28.93 -21.98 33.94
C PHE A 263 30.39 -22.35 34.20
N PHE A 264 30.88 -22.22 35.43
CA PHE A 264 32.29 -22.51 35.77
C PHE A 264 32.65 -24.00 35.84
N HIS A 265 31.69 -24.92 35.95
CA HIS A 265 31.98 -26.36 36.03
C HIS A 265 32.17 -27.07 34.67
N ILE A 266 31.89 -26.39 33.55
CA ILE A 266 32.11 -26.94 32.19
C ILE A 266 33.41 -26.37 31.57
N ILE A 267 34.15 -25.53 32.31
CA ILE A 267 35.35 -24.85 31.85
C ILE A 267 36.58 -25.71 32.13
N HIS A 268 36.79 -26.73 31.31
CA HIS A 268 38.13 -27.33 31.15
C HIS A 268 38.50 -27.62 29.68
N PHE A 269 37.64 -27.27 28.71
CA PHE A 269 37.95 -27.40 27.28
C PHE A 269 37.94 -26.02 26.59
N PRO A 270 39.07 -25.54 26.05
CA PRO A 270 39.21 -24.18 25.51
C PRO A 270 38.25 -23.84 24.34
N GLY A 271 37.67 -24.83 23.66
CA GLY A 271 36.71 -24.60 22.57
C GLY A 271 35.27 -24.25 23.00
N ILE A 272 34.83 -24.69 24.19
CA ILE A 272 33.44 -24.50 24.65
C ILE A 272 33.21 -23.07 25.16
N MET A 273 34.26 -22.43 25.69
CA MET A 273 34.23 -21.05 26.22
C MET A 273 33.91 -20.01 25.14
N VAL A 274 34.44 -20.18 23.94
CA VAL A 274 34.21 -19.24 22.84
C VAL A 274 32.77 -19.37 22.33
N LEU A 275 32.27 -20.61 22.22
CA LEU A 275 30.90 -20.88 21.78
C LEU A 275 29.86 -20.32 22.75
N THR A 276 30.10 -20.44 24.06
CA THR A 276 29.18 -19.91 25.07
C THR A 276 29.17 -18.39 25.14
N LEU A 277 30.32 -17.73 24.97
CA LEU A 277 30.40 -16.28 24.86
C LEU A 277 29.63 -15.77 23.63
N ILE A 278 29.77 -16.46 22.50
CA ILE A 278 29.05 -16.14 21.26
C ILE A 278 27.52 -16.28 21.46
N LEU A 279 27.07 -17.38 22.06
CA LEU A 279 25.64 -17.60 22.33
C LEU A 279 25.07 -16.57 23.32
N LEU A 280 25.85 -16.15 24.32
CA LEU A 280 25.47 -15.09 25.26
C LEU A 280 25.32 -13.75 24.55
N VAL A 281 26.29 -13.37 23.72
CA VAL A 281 26.25 -12.12 22.94
C VAL A 281 25.06 -12.14 21.96
N ILE A 282 24.82 -13.26 21.27
CA ILE A 282 23.65 -13.44 20.39
C ILE A 282 22.36 -13.29 21.18
N GLY A 283 22.27 -13.89 22.37
CA GLY A 283 21.09 -13.78 23.25
C GLY A 283 20.82 -12.35 23.71
N LEU A 284 21.86 -11.58 24.03
CA LEU A 284 21.74 -10.17 24.41
C LEU A 284 21.29 -9.29 23.23
N ILE A 285 21.84 -9.51 22.04
CA ILE A 285 21.43 -8.83 20.82
C ILE A 285 19.98 -9.16 20.49
N PHE A 286 19.60 -10.45 20.57
CA PHE A 286 18.23 -10.90 20.33
C PHE A 286 17.23 -10.24 21.29
N LYS A 287 17.57 -10.18 22.59
CA LYS A 287 16.75 -9.49 23.60
C LYS A 287 16.57 -8.01 23.30
N ALA A 288 17.63 -7.32 22.89
CA ALA A 288 17.58 -5.89 22.54
C ALA A 288 16.72 -5.63 21.30
N VAL A 289 16.93 -6.41 20.23
CA VAL A 289 16.18 -6.30 18.96
C VAL A 289 14.70 -6.59 19.18
N PHE A 290 14.38 -7.64 19.94
CA PHE A 290 12.99 -8.01 20.24
C PHE A 290 12.26 -6.90 21.02
N LYS A 291 12.96 -6.24 21.96
CA LYS A 291 12.45 -5.10 22.70
C LYS A 291 12.16 -3.89 21.79
N ILE A 292 13.03 -3.61 20.83
CA ILE A 292 12.85 -2.53 19.85
C ILE A 292 11.64 -2.78 18.94
N ILE A 293 11.49 -4.01 18.42
CA ILE A 293 10.36 -4.39 17.55
C ILE A 293 9.03 -4.18 18.30
N ILE A 294 8.98 -4.60 19.56
CA ILE A 294 7.81 -4.41 20.42
C ILE A 294 7.47 -2.92 20.60
N TYR A 295 8.46 -2.06 20.87
CA TYR A 295 8.22 -0.62 20.97
C TYR A 295 7.70 0.00 19.67
N LEU A 296 8.19 -0.47 18.53
CA LEU A 296 7.76 0.01 17.22
C LEU A 296 6.30 -0.37 16.94
N ILE A 297 5.89 -1.59 17.27
CA ILE A 297 4.49 -2.05 17.16
C ILE A 297 3.58 -1.23 18.09
N ALA A 298 4.01 -0.99 19.34
CA ALA A 298 3.25 -0.18 20.29
C ALA A 298 3.09 1.28 19.80
N PHE A 299 4.17 1.88 19.30
CA PHE A 299 4.15 3.22 18.72
C PHE A 299 3.18 3.30 17.54
N MET A 300 3.21 2.31 16.64
CA MET A 300 2.28 2.23 15.51
C MET A 300 0.82 2.17 15.98
N PHE A 301 0.54 1.43 17.05
CA PHE A 301 -0.82 1.31 17.59
C PHE A 301 -1.32 2.61 18.25
N ILE A 302 -0.45 3.29 18.99
CA ILE A 302 -0.75 4.62 19.58
C ILE A 302 -0.97 5.65 18.49
N ALA A 303 -0.16 5.66 17.43
CA ALA A 303 -0.33 6.55 16.30
C ALA A 303 -1.69 6.33 15.60
N LEU A 304 -2.11 5.07 15.43
CA LEU A 304 -3.42 4.73 14.86
C LEU A 304 -4.59 5.18 15.75
N LEU A 305 -4.48 4.99 17.07
CA LEU A 305 -5.48 5.47 18.03
C LEU A 305 -5.56 6.99 18.08
N GLY A 306 -4.42 7.68 18.04
CA GLY A 306 -4.34 9.14 17.97
C GLY A 306 -5.02 9.68 16.72
N LEU A 307 -4.78 9.05 15.56
CA LEU A 307 -5.45 9.40 14.31
C LEU A 307 -6.97 9.26 14.42
N LYS A 308 -7.43 8.18 15.06
CA LYS A 308 -8.86 7.89 15.27
C LYS A 308 -9.51 8.87 16.24
N LEU A 309 -8.80 9.31 17.27
CA LEU A 309 -9.27 10.30 18.25
C LEU A 309 -9.38 11.68 17.61
N ILE A 310 -8.41 12.07 16.79
CA ILE A 310 -8.45 13.33 16.01
C ILE A 310 -9.65 13.31 15.07
N GLY A 311 -9.89 12.18 14.39
CA GLY A 311 -11.09 12.01 13.55
C GLY A 311 -12.40 12.12 14.34
N PHE A 312 -12.46 11.58 15.55
CA PHE A 312 -13.62 11.70 16.43
C PHE A 312 -13.87 13.14 16.93
N ILE A 313 -12.80 13.87 17.28
CA ILE A 313 -12.90 15.27 17.70
C ILE A 313 -13.31 16.15 16.53
N MET A 314 -12.71 15.97 15.35
CA MET A 314 -13.11 16.69 14.14
C MET A 314 -14.57 16.41 13.76
N GLY A 315 -15.02 15.15 13.83
CA GLY A 315 -16.41 14.80 13.53
C GLY A 315 -17.42 15.33 14.54
N SER A 316 -17.06 15.42 15.83
CA SER A 316 -17.95 15.98 16.87
C SER A 316 -18.05 17.51 16.82
N VAL A 317 -16.94 18.20 16.49
CA VAL A 317 -16.97 19.65 16.23
C VAL A 317 -17.81 19.99 15.01
N PHE A 318 -17.77 19.17 13.96
CA PHE A 318 -18.56 19.36 12.74
C PHE A 318 -20.08 19.09 12.92
N MET A 319 -20.48 18.38 13.99
CA MET A 319 -21.89 18.14 14.32
C MET A 319 -22.51 19.25 15.19
N LEU A 320 -21.68 20.12 15.77
CA LEU A 320 -22.07 21.19 16.70
C LEU A 320 -22.12 22.58 16.04
N CYS A 321 -21.63 22.71 14.80
CA CYS A 321 -21.77 23.90 13.95
C CYS A 321 -22.83 23.65 12.87
#